data_AF-A0A9D8WPY0-F1
#
_entry.id   AF-A0A9D8WPY0-F1
#
_cell.length_a   1.000
_cell.length_b   1.000
_cell.length_c   1.000
_cell.angle_alpha   90.00
_cell.angle_beta   90.00
_cell.angle_gamma   90.00
#
_symmetry.space_group_name_H-M   'P 1'
#
loop_
_entity.id
_entity.type
_entity.pdbx_description
1 polymer ?
#
loop_
_entity_poly.entity_id
_entity_poly.type
_entity_poly.pdbx_seq_one_letter_code
_entity_poly.pdbx_strand_id
1 'polypeptide(L)'
;MLDVEKILRVICTGVEPLGLRTVLQDRPEAMSEPSDEFLVVSLPTGIRSRVISGQEGGYDLNVCTARIEIFVRDNMKAMHPNEVSITRVTELQKSLLRLF
;
A
#
# COMPACT_ATOMS: atom_id res chain seq x y z
N MET A 1 -4.91 -17.37 -14.68
CA MET A 1 -5.34 -17.01 -13.32
C MET A 1 -4.37 -15.95 -12.80
N LEU A 2 -4.86 -14.89 -12.15
CA LEU A 2 -3.99 -13.86 -11.58
C LEU A 2 -3.21 -14.44 -10.38
N ASP A 3 -1.88 -14.36 -10.40
CA ASP A 3 -1.03 -14.82 -9.30
C ASP A 3 -0.90 -13.70 -8.25
N VAL A 4 -1.90 -13.68 -7.36
CA VAL A 4 -2.04 -12.74 -6.23
C VAL A 4 -0.82 -12.79 -5.32
N GLU A 5 -0.30 -13.99 -5.04
CA GLU A 5 0.87 -14.15 -4.17
C GLU A 5 2.12 -13.53 -4.77
N LYS A 6 2.35 -13.75 -6.08
CA LYS A 6 3.49 -13.16 -6.78
C LYS A 6 3.43 -11.63 -6.81
N ILE A 7 2.25 -11.05 -6.98
CA ILE A 7 2.07 -9.58 -6.94
C ILE A 7 2.40 -9.05 -5.55
N LEU A 8 1.91 -9.70 -4.48
CA LEU A 8 2.25 -9.32 -3.10
C LEU A 8 3.75 -9.38 -2.86
N ARG A 9 4.41 -10.49 -3.25
CA ARG A 9 5.86 -10.65 -3.09
C ARG A 9 6.63 -9.54 -3.79
N VAL A 10 6.29 -9.22 -5.04
CA VAL A 10 6.94 -8.14 -5.79
C VAL A 10 6.78 -6.79 -5.10
N ILE A 11 5.57 -6.47 -4.61
CA ILE A 11 5.34 -5.20 -3.92
C ILE A 11 6.08 -5.16 -2.57
N CYS A 12 6.03 -6.24 -1.79
CA CYS A 12 6.75 -6.34 -0.52
C CYS A 12 8.25 -6.18 -0.72
N THR A 13 8.85 -6.90 -1.67
CA THR A 13 10.27 -6.75 -1.99
C THR A 13 10.59 -5.36 -2.54
N GLY A 14 9.67 -4.74 -3.30
CA GLY A 14 9.81 -3.37 -3.78
C GLY A 14 9.88 -2.32 -2.66
N VAL A 15 9.19 -2.56 -1.53
CA VAL A 15 9.18 -1.63 -0.39
C VAL A 15 10.21 -1.95 0.70
N GLU A 16 10.86 -3.10 0.66
CA GLU A 16 11.94 -3.49 1.60
C GLU A 16 13.01 -2.39 1.79
N PRO A 17 13.47 -1.67 0.75
CA PRO A 17 14.47 -0.61 0.92
C PRO A 17 14.04 0.55 1.81
N LEU A 18 12.74 0.72 2.11
CA LEU A 18 12.26 1.74 3.05
C LEU A 18 12.61 1.41 4.51
N GLY A 19 13.00 0.16 4.81
CA GLY A 19 13.32 -0.26 6.17
C GLY A 19 12.14 -0.22 7.14
N LEU A 20 10.91 -0.10 6.62
CA LEU A 20 9.68 -0.06 7.41
C LEU A 20 9.11 -1.46 7.58
N ARG A 21 8.49 -1.70 8.75
CA ARG A 21 7.69 -2.91 8.96
C ARG A 21 6.56 -2.95 7.94
N THR A 22 6.46 -4.06 7.22
CA THR A 22 5.39 -4.27 6.23
C THR A 22 4.37 -5.27 6.78
N VAL A 23 3.10 -4.87 6.77
CA VAL A 23 1.95 -5.69 7.14
C VAL A 23 1.14 -6.02 5.89
N LEU A 24 0.64 -7.24 5.81
CA LEU A 24 -0.15 -7.70 4.67
C LEU A 24 -1.64 -7.54 4.95
N GLN A 25 -2.38 -7.13 3.92
CA GLN A 25 -3.83 -7.04 3.84
C GLN A 25 -4.47 -5.97 4.75
N ASP A 26 -4.33 -6.09 6.06
CA ASP A 26 -5.08 -5.27 7.01
C ASP A 26 -4.19 -4.49 7.97
N ARG A 27 -4.70 -3.31 8.36
CA ARG A 27 -4.10 -2.52 9.43
C ARG A 27 -4.31 -3.26 10.77
N PRO A 28 -3.25 -3.45 11.58
CA PRO A 28 -3.40 -3.98 12.93
C PRO A 28 -4.29 -3.07 13.80
N GLU A 29 -5.25 -3.65 14.54
CA GLU A 29 -6.17 -2.91 15.43
C GLU A 29 -5.44 -2.21 16.58
N ALA A 30 -4.35 -2.81 17.07
CA ALA A 30 -3.46 -2.23 18.07
C ALA A 30 -2.02 -2.62 17.76
N MET A 31 -1.14 -1.62 17.67
CA MET A 31 0.30 -1.85 17.62
C MET A 31 0.82 -1.87 19.05
N SER A 32 1.40 -2.99 19.46
CA SER A 32 1.93 -3.20 20.82
C SER A 32 3.18 -2.36 21.11
N GLU A 33 3.87 -1.88 20.07
CA GLU A 33 5.13 -1.15 20.21
C GLU A 33 4.97 0.35 19.94
N PRO A 34 5.55 1.21 20.78
CA PRO A 34 5.28 2.64 20.77
C PRO A 34 5.97 3.46 19.66
N SER A 35 6.72 2.86 18.73
CA SER A 35 7.57 3.62 17.80
C SER A 35 7.20 3.58 16.32
N ASP A 36 6.40 2.64 15.83
CA ASP A 36 6.70 2.20 14.46
C ASP A 36 5.85 2.87 13.38
N GLU A 37 6.52 3.63 12.53
CA GLU A 37 6.10 3.84 11.15
C GLU A 37 5.99 2.48 10.46
N PHE A 38 4.91 2.23 9.75
CA PHE A 38 4.70 0.94 9.07
C PHE A 38 3.96 1.12 7.75
N LEU A 39 4.11 0.10 6.91
CA LEU A 39 3.43 -0.02 5.62
C LEU A 39 2.36 -1.09 5.72
N VAL A 40 1.20 -0.85 5.13
CA VAL A 40 0.23 -1.89 4.82
C VAL A 40 0.20 -2.08 3.32
N VAL A 41 0.47 -3.30 2.86
CA VAL A 41 0.33 -3.70 1.46
C VAL A 41 -0.93 -4.54 1.35
N SER A 42 -1.94 -3.96 0.72
CA SER A 42 -3.25 -4.59 0.52
C SER A 42 -3.48 -4.87 -0.96
N LEU A 43 -3.82 -6.11 -1.29
CA LEU A 43 -4.39 -6.46 -2.58
C LEU A 43 -5.88 -6.14 -2.61
N PRO A 44 -6.47 -5.92 -3.79
CA PRO A 44 -7.90 -5.70 -3.88
C PRO A 44 -8.62 -7.00 -3.53
N THR A 45 -9.75 -6.86 -2.85
CA THR A 45 -10.62 -7.97 -2.47
C THR A 45 -11.36 -8.62 -3.64
N GLY A 46 -11.14 -8.15 -4.88
CA GLY A 46 -11.74 -8.74 -6.07
C GLY A 46 -11.04 -8.36 -7.37
N ILE A 47 -11.11 -9.27 -8.35
CA ILE A 47 -10.74 -9.03 -9.74
C ILE A 47 -11.99 -8.57 -10.47
N ARG A 48 -11.98 -7.35 -11.03
CA ARG A 48 -13.10 -6.87 -11.86
C ARG A 48 -12.90 -7.38 -13.27
N SER A 49 -13.83 -8.20 -13.75
CA SER A 49 -13.88 -8.58 -15.17
C SER A 49 -14.86 -7.66 -15.90
N ARG A 50 -14.41 -7.05 -17.00
CA ARG A 50 -15.25 -6.28 -17.90
C ARG A 50 -15.22 -6.94 -19.27
N VAL A 51 -16.36 -7.50 -19.67
CA VAL A 51 -16.55 -7.97 -21.04
C VAL A 51 -16.65 -6.73 -21.94
N ILE A 52 -15.69 -6.57 -22.85
CA ILE A 52 -15.76 -5.54 -23.89
C ILE A 52 -16.24 -6.24 -25.15
N SER A 53 -17.55 -6.17 -25.40
CA SER A 53 -18.17 -6.68 -26.64
C SER A 53 -18.01 -5.65 -27.75
N GLY A 54 -17.20 -5.97 -28.76
CA GLY A 54 -17.10 -5.25 -30.04
C GLY A 54 -17.58 -6.14 -31.20
N GLN A 55 -17.91 -5.52 -32.35
CA GLN A 55 -18.45 -6.21 -33.54
C GLN A 55 -17.51 -7.29 -34.13
N GLU A 56 -16.23 -7.32 -33.74
CA GLU A 56 -15.23 -8.30 -34.21
C GLU A 56 -14.82 -9.33 -33.14
N GLY A 57 -15.74 -9.68 -32.23
CA GLY A 57 -15.48 -10.62 -31.15
C GLY A 57 -15.02 -9.90 -29.88
N GLY A 58 -15.75 -10.11 -28.79
CA GLY A 58 -15.43 -9.48 -27.51
C GLY A 58 -14.21 -10.11 -26.83
N TYR A 59 -13.64 -9.37 -25.88
CA TYR A 59 -12.62 -9.88 -24.97
C TYR A 59 -12.91 -9.48 -23.51
N ASP A 60 -12.45 -10.30 -22.58
CA ASP A 60 -12.59 -10.05 -21.14
C ASP A 60 -11.38 -9.28 -20.61
N LEU A 61 -11.61 -8.08 -20.08
CA LEU A 61 -10.60 -7.29 -19.40
C LEU A 61 -10.69 -7.53 -17.88
N ASN A 62 -9.66 -8.17 -17.32
CA ASN A 62 -9.56 -8.40 -15.88
C ASN A 62 -8.66 -7.33 -15.23
N VAL A 63 -9.17 -6.62 -14.23
CA VAL A 63 -8.47 -5.53 -13.53
C VAL A 63 -8.36 -5.83 -12.03
N CYS A 64 -7.18 -5.54 -11.48
CA CYS A 64 -6.82 -5.66 -10.07
C CYS A 64 -6.02 -4.41 -9.67
N THR A 65 -6.30 -3.84 -8.50
CA THR A 65 -5.60 -2.68 -7.91
C THR A 65 -4.94 -3.06 -6.60
N ALA A 66 -3.61 -3.09 -6.55
CA ALA A 66 -2.87 -3.16 -5.30
C ALA A 66 -2.75 -1.77 -4.68
N ARG A 67 -2.73 -1.69 -3.34
CA ARG A 67 -2.59 -0.44 -2.58
C ARG A 67 -1.51 -0.59 -1.51
N ILE A 68 -0.70 0.46 -1.37
CA ILE A 68 0.31 0.62 -0.31
C ILE A 68 -0.12 1.81 0.54
N GLU A 69 -0.29 1.60 1.84
CA GLU A 69 -0.65 2.65 2.80
C GLU A 69 0.52 2.87 3.77
N ILE A 70 0.86 4.14 4.00
CA ILE A 70 1.93 4.55 4.91
C ILE A 70 1.28 5.06 6.20
N PHE A 71 1.65 4.48 7.33
CA PHE A 71 1.21 4.90 8.66
C PHE A 71 2.39 5.48 9.42
N VAL A 72 2.25 6.72 9.88
CA VAL A 72 3.21 7.40 10.74
C VAL A 72 2.49 7.73 12.03
N ARG A 73 3.10 7.41 13.17
CA ARG A 73 2.52 7.73 14.48
C ARG A 73 2.67 9.22 14.74
N ASP A 74 1.57 9.86 15.13
CA ASP A 74 1.62 11.25 15.56
C ASP A 74 2.25 11.40 16.95
N ASN A 75 3.04 12.45 17.14
CA ASN A 75 3.67 12.72 18.42
C ASN A 75 2.62 13.34 19.36
N MET A 76 2.18 12.60 20.39
CA MET A 76 1.18 13.09 21.35
C MET A 76 1.59 14.37 22.09
N LYS A 77 2.85 14.81 21.98
CA LYS A 77 3.37 16.07 22.55
C LYS A 77 3.49 17.22 21.54
N ALA A 78 3.17 17.02 20.27
CA ALA A 78 3.20 18.10 19.29
C ALA A 78 2.10 19.13 19.63
N MET A 79 2.49 20.36 19.97
CA MET A 79 1.54 21.47 20.19
C MET A 79 0.74 21.82 18.93
N HIS A 80 1.18 21.33 17.75
CA HIS A 80 0.51 21.47 16.47
C HIS A 80 0.38 20.09 15.78
N PRO A 81 -0.83 19.51 15.68
CA PRO A 81 -1.05 18.17 15.09
C PRO A 81 -0.67 18.07 13.59
N ASN A 82 -0.47 19.21 12.91
CA ASN A 82 -0.19 19.26 11.48
C ASN A 82 1.29 19.40 11.13
N GLU A 83 2.17 19.73 12.08
CA GLU A 83 3.55 20.13 11.76
C GLU A 83 4.54 18.96 11.70
N VAL A 84 4.34 17.92 12.51
CA VAL A 84 5.38 16.87 12.71
C VAL A 84 5.09 15.59 11.91
N SER A 85 3.83 15.27 11.61
CA SER A 85 3.48 14.01 10.95
C SER A 85 3.35 14.12 9.42
N ILE A 86 2.90 15.27 8.88
CA ILE A 86 2.72 15.45 7.43
C ILE A 86 4.06 15.47 6.69
N THR A 87 5.08 16.12 7.26
CA THR A 87 6.43 16.18 6.67
C THR A 87 7.01 14.77 6.53
N ARG A 88 6.90 13.94 7.57
CA ARG A 88 7.42 12.58 7.56
C ARG A 88 6.66 11.66 6.61
N VAL A 89 5.33 11.76 6.57
CA VAL A 89 4.51 11.07 5.56
C VAL A 89 4.94 11.49 4.14
N THR A 90 5.20 12.77 3.91
CA THR A 90 5.65 13.28 2.61
C THR A 90 7.03 12.76 2.22
N GLU A 91 7.97 12.65 3.16
CA GLU A 91 9.29 12.05 2.92
C GLU A 91 9.19 10.57 2.55
N LEU A 92 8.42 9.80 3.32
CA LEU A 92 8.20 8.38 3.04
C LEU A 92 7.48 8.17 1.72
N GLN A 93 6.51 9.01 1.38
CA GLN A 93 5.85 9.01 0.08
C GLN A 93 6.86 9.25 -1.06
N LYS A 94 7.72 10.27 -0.93
CA LYS A 94 8.76 10.55 -1.94
C LYS A 94 9.75 9.40 -2.08
N SER A 95 10.12 8.75 -0.97
CA SER A 95 10.98 7.57 -0.99
C SER A 95 10.30 6.39 -1.66
N LEU A 96 9.02 6.14 -1.35
CA LEU A 96 8.22 5.09 -1.99
C LEU A 96 8.11 5.30 -3.51
N LEU A 97 7.86 6.54 -3.94
CA LEU A 97 7.79 6.91 -5.36
C LEU A 97 9.11 6.78 -6.11
N ARG A 98 10.26 6.64 -5.44
CA ARG A 98 11.55 6.39 -6.09
C ARG A 98 11.85 4.90 -6.29
N LEU A 99 11.06 4.02 -5.66
CA LEU A 99 11.22 2.57 -5.74
C LEU A 99 10.45 1.95 -6.90
N PHE A 100 9.58 2.73 -7.56
CA PHE A 100 8.74 2.35 -8.70
C PHE A 100 8.84 3.40 -9.79
#